data_AF-A0A7Y9JRL1-F1
#
_entry.id   AF-A0A7Y9JRL1-F1
#
_cell.length_a   1.000
_cell.length_b   1.000
_cell.length_c   1.000
_cell.angle_alpha   90.00
_cell.angle_beta   90.00
_cell.angle_gamma   90.00
#
_symmetry.space_group_name_H-M   'P 1'
#
loop_
_entity.id
_entity.type
_entity.pdbx_description
1 polymer ?
#
loop_
_entity_poly.entity_id
_entity_poly.type
_entity_poly.pdbx_seq_one_letter_code
_entity_poly.pdbx_strand_id
1 'polypeptide(L)'
;MSRPAEWRGSAPDGSDGGFTLVEVIVAIGIVMTLLVAVLPQLIGGIKATDLARSSSQAKGLATSELERMRNLPFQVEPNAGNFVDLFDRYFHDLTPAVAPQCTAGDQHVPPGLASTGYVDADAGRCDWEPDGAFYRVVRTTTGPHPDPDLEGFVVVTATQFLDAQTPPGWKEPRPGYDTETTGSDVPASSQVGVTVTVLRDRPSDRSPVTTYTQIARSYQTRTQVRATADATALEVGVKLPGPTDTDGNAVSATGALLHLDASLVASSRVDLAGAGLTASAGTGENAGTTRATGTAPPDTALTWSSSTSNDLIGTDCVVVCWGGGETSGTWTPATADGLPGIGTPTAPVGVALKTPSAGAGFALRVGMGDSPDYLPGLGVTNPLVRMRDGDVTSGMTGCQPSLDNGSLRLHSAGWAHTTDHRTGGGADACAATHSAEVSVLPLANGGPRVTVQLRSAYARCQVTGPGHVANPPSYGFTADVKVYGPASTTTPVLSRTLTSSTSSDTLPDPATVMVGDRPLSTWIDSWSAASPGAGITTVVGDGVVRVDIPSVVSILTQPLRQRRDATGTLVVQDDAPVPDPQSALSVTVGSVSCSAEDHR
;
A
#
# COMPACT_ATOMS: atom_id res chain seq x y z
N MET A 1 -73.68 -7.77 25.11
CA MET A 1 -74.76 -7.47 26.09
C MET A 1 -74.50 -8.31 27.33
N SER A 2 -74.24 -7.64 28.48
CA SER A 2 -74.71 -7.99 29.85
C SER A 2 -73.86 -7.27 30.90
N ARG A 3 -74.55 -6.54 31.78
CA ARG A 3 -74.07 -5.76 32.95
C ARG A 3 -73.72 -6.69 34.15
N PRO A 4 -73.03 -6.18 35.19
CA PRO A 4 -73.60 -5.38 36.31
C PRO A 4 -72.85 -4.02 36.50
N ALA A 5 -73.45 -2.88 36.88
CA ALA A 5 -73.88 -2.42 38.23
C ALA A 5 -72.74 -2.52 39.28
N GLU A 6 -72.30 -1.48 40.01
CA GLU A 6 -73.09 -0.54 40.82
C GLU A 6 -72.30 0.74 41.22
N TRP A 7 -73.05 1.84 41.35
CA TRP A 7 -72.82 3.18 41.93
C TRP A 7 -72.34 3.17 43.41
N ARG A 8 -71.97 4.24 44.13
CA ARG A 8 -71.58 5.66 43.94
C ARG A 8 -71.07 6.13 45.32
N GLY A 9 -70.18 7.11 45.33
CA GLY A 9 -70.19 8.21 46.30
C GLY A 9 -69.35 8.04 47.55
N SER A 10 -68.28 8.84 47.63
CA SER A 10 -68.09 9.85 48.69
C SER A 10 -66.83 10.65 48.39
N ALA A 11 -66.99 11.89 47.93
CA ALA A 11 -66.06 12.96 48.26
C ALA A 11 -66.77 13.83 49.30
N PRO A 12 -66.03 14.30 50.31
CA PRO A 12 -66.07 15.73 50.57
C PRO A 12 -64.68 16.36 50.52
N ASP A 13 -64.74 17.61 50.06
CA ASP A 13 -63.69 18.62 49.94
C ASP A 13 -62.71 18.74 51.11
N GLY A 14 -61.54 19.28 50.78
CA GLY A 14 -60.82 20.17 51.69
C GLY A 14 -59.60 19.59 52.36
N SER A 15 -58.50 19.48 51.63
CA SER A 15 -57.28 20.21 51.98
C SER A 15 -56.23 19.99 50.90
N ASP A 16 -55.86 21.07 50.22
CA ASP A 16 -54.50 21.25 49.76
C ASP A 16 -53.58 21.02 50.96
N GLY A 17 -53.07 19.79 51.09
CA GLY A 17 -51.99 19.47 52.01
C GLY A 17 -50.72 20.13 51.50
N GLY A 18 -50.65 21.46 51.62
CA GLY A 18 -49.38 22.16 51.54
C GLY A 18 -48.40 21.46 52.49
N PHE A 19 -47.19 21.18 52.00
CA PHE A 19 -46.15 20.51 52.78
C PHE A 19 -46.11 21.07 54.20
N THR A 20 -46.28 20.20 55.18
CA THR A 20 -46.22 20.66 56.58
C THR A 20 -44.83 21.23 56.83
N LEU A 21 -44.71 22.28 57.65
CA LEU A 21 -43.42 22.91 57.95
C LEU A 21 -42.38 21.89 58.45
N VAL A 22 -42.83 20.83 59.13
CA VAL A 22 -42.01 19.70 59.57
C VAL A 22 -41.46 18.90 58.38
N GLU A 23 -42.29 18.61 57.38
CA GLU A 23 -41.92 17.85 56.19
C GLU A 23 -40.91 18.62 55.32
N VAL A 24 -41.07 19.95 55.22
CA VAL A 24 -40.07 20.82 54.57
C VAL A 24 -38.75 20.83 55.35
N ILE A 25 -38.78 20.90 56.68
CA ILE A 25 -37.56 20.85 57.51
C ILE A 25 -36.86 19.49 57.41
N VAL A 26 -37.61 18.39 57.40
CA VAL A 26 -37.05 17.03 57.22
C VAL A 26 -36.45 16.88 55.82
N ALA A 27 -37.14 17.35 54.78
CA ALA A 27 -36.62 17.33 53.42
C ALA A 27 -35.32 18.16 53.29
N ILE A 28 -35.25 19.35 53.89
CA ILE A 28 -34.02 20.17 53.92
C ILE A 28 -32.91 19.46 54.69
N GLY A 29 -33.22 18.81 55.82
CA GLY A 29 -32.25 18.05 56.61
C GLY A 29 -31.68 16.85 55.85
N ILE A 30 -32.53 16.11 55.12
CA ILE A 30 -32.10 15.01 54.25
C ILE A 30 -31.24 15.55 53.10
N VAL A 31 -31.65 16.63 52.42
CA VAL A 31 -30.87 17.22 51.33
C VAL A 31 -29.51 17.73 51.83
N MET A 32 -29.44 18.38 52.99
CA MET A 32 -28.18 18.85 53.57
C MET A 32 -27.26 17.70 53.94
N THR A 33 -27.77 16.63 54.56
CA THR A 33 -26.95 15.45 54.88
C THR A 33 -26.46 14.74 53.61
N LEU A 34 -27.28 14.68 52.56
CA LEU A 34 -26.92 14.10 51.27
C LEU A 34 -25.86 14.95 50.55
N LEU A 35 -25.99 16.28 50.57
CA LEU A 35 -24.98 17.20 50.04
C LEU A 35 -23.65 17.09 50.78
N VAL A 36 -23.67 17.02 52.12
CA VAL A 36 -22.46 16.82 52.94
C VAL A 36 -21.81 15.46 52.68
N ALA A 37 -22.60 14.42 52.42
CA ALA A 37 -22.09 13.09 52.08
C ALA A 37 -21.49 13.01 50.66
N VAL A 38 -22.03 13.77 49.69
CA VAL A 38 -21.59 13.77 48.29
C VAL A 38 -20.41 14.72 48.05
N LEU A 39 -20.24 15.78 48.84
CA LEU A 39 -19.16 16.77 48.64
C LEU A 39 -17.75 16.15 48.61
N PRO A 40 -17.38 15.21 49.51
CA PRO A 40 -16.07 14.55 49.45
C PRO A 40 -15.87 13.73 48.17
N GLN A 41 -16.93 13.08 47.67
CA GLN A 41 -16.88 12.31 46.42
C GLN A 41 -16.72 13.23 45.21
N LEU A 42 -17.37 14.39 45.20
CA LEU A 42 -17.26 15.39 44.14
C LEU A 42 -15.86 16.03 44.11
N ILE A 43 -15.31 16.37 45.29
CA ILE A 43 -13.92 16.86 45.41
C ILE A 43 -12.92 15.78 44.98
N GLY A 44 -13.14 14.53 45.39
CA GLY A 44 -12.33 13.38 44.95
C GLY A 44 -12.38 13.17 43.44
N GLY A 45 -13.57 13.26 42.83
CA GLY A 45 -13.77 13.14 41.39
C GLY A 45 -13.10 14.26 40.58
N ILE A 46 -13.17 15.51 41.04
CA ILE A 46 -12.47 16.64 40.42
C ILE A 46 -10.95 16.43 40.49
N LYS A 47 -10.41 16.04 41.65
CA LYS A 47 -8.98 15.75 41.80
C LYS A 47 -8.52 14.60 40.91
N ALA A 48 -9.32 13.54 40.80
CA ALA A 48 -9.03 12.40 39.93
C ALA A 48 -9.08 12.77 38.44
N THR A 49 -10.02 13.61 38.04
CA THR A 49 -10.14 14.09 36.65
C THR A 49 -8.98 15.01 36.27
N ASP A 50 -8.57 15.93 37.15
CA ASP A 50 -7.38 16.76 36.97
C ASP A 50 -6.10 15.91 36.87
N LEU A 51 -6.00 14.88 37.72
CA LEU A 51 -4.89 13.93 37.67
C LEU A 51 -4.83 13.21 36.33
N ALA A 52 -5.94 12.61 35.89
CA ALA A 52 -6.02 11.90 34.61
C ALA A 52 -5.71 12.83 33.43
N ARG A 53 -6.26 14.05 33.42
CA ARG A 53 -5.99 15.05 32.39
C ARG A 53 -4.51 15.40 32.32
N SER A 54 -3.89 15.72 33.46
CA SER A 54 -2.47 16.10 33.48
C SER A 54 -1.52 14.95 33.16
N SER A 55 -1.85 13.71 33.53
CA SER A 55 -1.09 12.54 33.14
C SER A 55 -1.16 12.30 31.63
N SER A 56 -2.34 12.44 31.03
CA SER A 56 -2.52 12.33 29.58
C SER A 56 -1.77 13.42 28.82
N GLN A 57 -1.80 14.67 29.30
CA GLN A 57 -1.03 15.78 28.72
C GLN A 57 0.48 15.52 28.81
N ALA A 58 0.99 15.11 29.98
CA ALA A 58 2.39 14.79 30.17
C ALA A 58 2.86 13.65 29.25
N LYS A 59 2.06 12.59 29.06
CA LYS A 59 2.34 11.52 28.09
C LYS A 59 2.35 12.04 26.65
N GLY A 60 1.40 12.90 26.28
CA GLY A 60 1.35 13.53 24.96
C GLY A 60 2.60 14.37 24.68
N LEU A 61 3.06 15.16 25.65
CA LEU A 61 4.30 15.94 25.57
C LEU A 61 5.54 15.04 25.44
N ALA A 62 5.62 13.97 26.23
CA ALA A 62 6.72 13.02 26.14
C ALA A 62 6.80 12.37 24.75
N THR A 63 5.67 11.92 24.19
CA THR A 63 5.60 11.36 22.84
C THR A 63 5.97 12.40 21.78
N SER A 64 5.48 13.64 21.91
CA SER A 64 5.81 14.73 20.99
C SER A 64 7.31 15.02 20.95
N GLU A 65 7.96 15.03 22.11
CA GLU A 65 9.41 15.23 22.20
C GLU A 65 10.20 14.09 21.53
N LEU A 66 9.76 12.84 21.70
CA LEU A 66 10.36 11.70 21.03
C LEU A 66 10.21 11.77 19.51
N GLU A 67 9.04 12.14 19.00
CA GLU A 67 8.83 12.33 17.56
C GLU A 67 9.67 13.50 17.01
N ARG A 68 9.85 14.56 17.80
CA ARG A 68 10.75 15.67 17.44
C ARG A 68 12.19 15.19 17.27
N MET A 69 12.67 14.34 18.19
CA MET A 69 14.01 13.74 18.10
C MET A 69 14.14 12.81 16.90
N ARG A 70 13.13 11.97 16.64
CA ARG A 70 13.12 11.03 15.51
C ARG A 70 13.11 11.72 14.14
N ASN A 71 12.61 12.95 14.06
CA ASN A 71 12.57 13.74 12.83
C ASN A 71 13.90 14.47 12.51
N LEU A 72 14.89 14.40 13.40
CA LEU A 72 16.22 14.97 13.15
C LEU A 72 17.13 13.93 12.49
N PRO A 73 18.04 14.34 11.59
CA PRO A 73 19.14 13.50 11.15
C PRO A 73 19.96 12.99 12.34
N PHE A 74 20.49 11.76 12.26
CA PHE A 74 21.22 11.18 13.38
C PHE A 74 22.54 11.92 13.68
N GLN A 75 23.31 12.25 12.64
CA GLN A 75 24.54 13.05 12.74
C GLN A 75 24.86 13.65 11.37
N VAL A 76 25.24 14.92 11.32
CA VAL A 76 25.69 15.63 10.12
C VAL A 76 26.98 16.37 10.47
N GLU A 77 28.06 16.13 9.71
CA GLU A 77 29.32 16.83 9.98
C GLU A 77 29.15 18.36 9.84
N PRO A 78 29.75 19.17 10.73
CA PRO A 78 29.63 20.64 10.70
C PRO A 78 30.07 21.30 9.38
N ASN A 79 30.88 20.61 8.58
CA ASN A 79 31.36 21.07 7.27
C ASN A 79 30.30 20.95 6.14
N ALA A 80 29.19 20.24 6.37
CA ALA A 80 28.18 19.95 5.35
C ALA A 80 27.14 21.08 5.17
N GLY A 81 27.17 22.13 5.99
CA GLY A 81 26.25 23.29 5.94
C GLY A 81 25.48 23.49 7.25
N ASN A 82 24.51 24.42 7.27
CA ASN A 82 23.67 24.70 8.46
C ASN A 82 22.57 23.65 8.65
N PHE A 83 22.93 22.37 8.74
CA PHE A 83 21.99 21.30 9.06
C PHE A 83 22.05 21.02 10.55
N VAL A 84 20.91 21.11 11.23
CA VAL A 84 20.78 20.77 12.67
C VAL A 84 20.47 19.29 12.78
N ASP A 85 21.29 18.55 13.52
CA ASP A 85 21.09 17.13 13.78
C ASP A 85 20.58 16.84 15.21
N LEU A 86 20.49 15.56 15.54
CA LEU A 86 20.06 15.10 16.86
C LEU A 86 21.01 15.58 17.97
N PHE A 87 22.31 15.51 17.76
CA PHE A 87 23.32 15.77 18.78
C PHE A 87 23.53 17.25 19.03
N ASP A 88 23.43 18.08 17.98
CA ASP A 88 23.42 19.54 18.12
C ASP A 88 22.41 20.04 19.15
N ARG A 89 21.29 19.33 19.27
CA ARG A 89 20.18 19.70 20.13
C ARG A 89 20.13 18.95 21.45
N TYR A 90 20.55 17.69 21.47
CA TYR A 90 20.31 16.78 22.59
C TYR A 90 21.55 16.14 23.19
N PHE A 91 22.73 16.37 22.63
CA PHE A 91 24.02 15.96 23.18
C PHE A 91 25.12 16.87 22.58
N HIS A 92 25.16 18.12 23.01
CA HIS A 92 25.93 19.16 22.32
C HIS A 92 27.44 19.11 22.64
N ASP A 93 27.79 18.95 23.91
CA ASP A 93 29.16 19.02 24.38
C ASP A 93 29.36 18.21 25.68
N LEU A 94 30.54 18.31 26.28
CA LEU A 94 30.83 17.75 27.60
C LEU A 94 30.82 18.80 28.71
N THR A 95 30.15 19.94 28.50
CA THR A 95 30.06 20.99 29.52
C THR A 95 29.23 20.46 30.71
N PRO A 96 29.78 20.40 31.94
CA PRO A 96 29.07 19.79 33.06
C PRO A 96 27.77 20.50 33.43
N ALA A 97 26.70 19.72 33.63
CA ALA A 97 25.44 20.20 34.15
C ALA A 97 25.50 20.52 35.65
N VAL A 98 24.71 21.50 36.10
CA VAL A 98 24.44 21.67 37.54
C VAL A 98 23.55 20.53 38.03
N ALA A 99 23.92 19.91 39.16
CA ALA A 99 23.13 18.86 39.77
C ALA A 99 21.74 19.39 40.21
N PRO A 100 20.63 18.77 39.77
CA PRO A 100 19.30 19.24 40.09
C PRO A 100 18.91 18.86 41.52
N GLN A 101 18.05 19.67 42.13
CA GLN A 101 17.32 19.25 43.32
C GLN A 101 16.10 18.43 42.86
N CYS A 102 16.16 17.10 42.99
CA CYS A 102 15.13 16.20 42.49
C CYS A 102 13.86 16.18 43.35
N THR A 103 14.01 16.41 44.65
CA THR A 103 12.92 16.40 45.63
C THR A 103 13.06 17.49 46.69
N ALA A 104 11.93 17.91 47.25
CA ALA A 104 11.84 18.74 48.44
C ALA A 104 10.83 18.08 49.40
N GLY A 105 11.34 17.27 50.33
CA GLY A 105 10.49 16.32 51.08
C GLY A 105 9.92 15.27 50.13
N ASP A 106 8.60 15.03 50.19
CA ASP A 106 7.90 14.06 49.32
C ASP A 106 7.50 14.64 47.95
N GLN A 107 7.86 15.90 47.65
CA GLN A 107 7.50 16.57 46.40
C GLN A 107 8.64 16.48 45.39
N HIS A 108 8.33 16.10 44.16
CA HIS A 108 9.22 16.23 43.02
C HIS A 108 9.37 17.69 42.61
N VAL A 109 10.61 18.13 42.43
CA VAL A 109 10.96 19.50 42.02
C VAL A 109 11.48 19.46 40.59
N PRO A 110 10.92 20.26 39.65
CA PRO A 110 11.40 20.29 38.28
C PRO A 110 12.81 20.90 38.21
N PRO A 111 13.76 20.30 37.47
CA PRO A 111 15.06 20.91 37.21
C PRO A 111 14.94 22.26 36.52
N GLY A 112 15.87 23.18 36.82
CA GLY A 112 16.00 24.45 36.11
C GLY A 112 16.92 24.33 34.89
N LEU A 113 16.90 25.34 34.00
CA LEU A 113 17.72 25.38 32.78
C LEU A 113 19.22 25.22 33.01
N ALA A 114 19.73 25.66 34.16
CA ALA A 114 21.15 25.48 34.54
C ALA A 114 21.54 24.00 34.72
N SER A 115 20.57 23.10 34.82
CA SER A 115 20.79 21.65 34.90
C SER A 115 20.99 21.02 33.52
N THR A 116 20.82 21.78 32.43
CA THR A 116 21.19 21.34 31.08
C THR A 116 22.70 21.23 30.97
N GLY A 117 23.18 20.15 30.35
CA GLY A 117 24.60 19.85 30.19
C GLY A 117 24.91 18.37 30.35
N TYR A 118 26.18 18.04 30.29
CA TYR A 118 26.69 16.69 30.44
C TYR A 118 26.70 16.24 31.91
N VAL A 119 26.26 15.02 32.15
CA VAL A 119 26.19 14.37 33.47
C VAL A 119 27.07 13.13 33.42
N ASP A 120 28.23 13.20 34.09
CA ASP A 120 29.13 12.06 34.25
C ASP A 120 28.46 10.89 35.00
N ALA A 121 28.96 9.67 34.78
CA ALA A 121 28.41 8.45 35.38
C ALA A 121 28.31 8.51 36.92
N ASP A 122 29.23 9.20 37.57
CA ASP A 122 29.27 9.37 39.03
C ASP A 122 28.65 10.69 39.54
N ALA A 123 28.13 11.54 38.64
CA ALA A 123 27.54 12.82 39.00
C ALA A 123 26.15 12.68 39.64
N GLY A 124 25.77 13.71 40.41
CA GLY A 124 24.45 13.80 41.04
C GLY A 124 23.31 13.82 40.02
N ARG A 125 22.36 12.91 40.20
CA ARG A 125 21.22 12.66 39.30
C ARG A 125 19.93 12.40 40.07
N CYS A 126 18.81 12.43 39.37
CA CYS A 126 17.52 12.03 39.92
C CYS A 126 17.24 10.55 39.68
N ASP A 127 16.45 9.93 40.56
CA ASP A 127 16.10 8.49 40.48
C ASP A 127 15.36 8.08 39.19
N TRP A 128 14.80 9.05 38.46
CA TRP A 128 14.10 8.82 37.18
C TRP A 128 15.00 9.01 35.96
N GLU A 129 16.26 9.41 36.15
CA GLU A 129 17.26 9.56 35.09
C GLU A 129 17.94 8.21 34.80
N PRO A 130 18.46 8.01 33.58
CA PRO A 130 19.18 6.79 33.24
C PRO A 130 20.47 6.65 34.05
N ASP A 131 20.91 5.40 34.25
CA ASP A 131 22.24 5.08 34.78
C ASP A 131 23.34 5.41 33.76
N GLY A 132 24.57 5.68 34.23
CA GLY A 132 25.72 5.96 33.37
C GLY A 132 25.84 7.42 32.93
N ALA A 133 26.72 7.70 31.98
CA ALA A 133 26.92 9.05 31.45
C ALA A 133 25.83 9.43 30.43
N PHE A 134 25.30 10.65 30.54
CA PHE A 134 24.28 11.17 29.61
C PHE A 134 24.35 12.68 29.49
N TYR A 135 23.67 13.24 28.48
CA TYR A 135 23.47 14.68 28.33
C TYR A 135 22.04 15.04 28.69
N ARG A 136 21.86 16.00 29.61
CA ARG A 136 20.56 16.49 30.06
C ARG A 136 20.18 17.74 29.28
N VAL A 137 18.97 17.76 28.72
CA VAL A 137 18.34 18.97 28.18
C VAL A 137 17.07 19.26 28.96
N VAL A 138 17.02 20.43 29.60
CA VAL A 138 15.84 20.91 30.32
C VAL A 138 15.12 21.94 29.45
N ARG A 139 13.84 21.70 29.18
CA ARG A 139 12.96 22.61 28.43
C ARG A 139 11.83 23.10 29.33
N THR A 140 11.66 24.41 29.34
CA THR A 140 10.69 25.14 30.15
C THR A 140 9.96 26.16 29.28
N THR A 141 8.84 26.70 29.77
CA THR A 141 8.14 27.83 29.12
C THR A 141 8.96 29.11 29.09
N THR A 142 9.90 29.26 30.03
CA THR A 142 10.78 30.42 30.19
C THR A 142 12.22 30.03 29.92
N GLY A 143 12.81 30.53 28.84
CA GLY A 143 14.18 30.19 28.45
C GLY A 143 14.63 30.87 27.16
N PRO A 144 15.86 30.62 26.69
CA PRO A 144 16.38 31.19 25.43
C PRO A 144 15.60 30.72 24.19
N HIS A 145 14.93 29.57 24.28
CA HIS A 145 14.00 29.05 23.27
C HIS A 145 12.65 28.71 23.95
N PRO A 146 11.81 29.72 24.26
CA PRO A 146 10.57 29.50 24.99
C PRO A 146 9.61 28.67 24.15
N ASP A 147 9.05 27.62 24.75
CA ASP A 147 8.02 26.79 24.13
C ASP A 147 6.68 27.03 24.84
N PRO A 148 5.74 27.77 24.21
CA PRO A 148 4.45 28.05 24.81
C PRO A 148 3.61 26.78 25.02
N ASP A 149 3.89 25.69 24.29
CA ASP A 149 3.16 24.42 24.41
C ASP A 149 3.50 23.67 25.72
N LEU A 150 4.52 24.13 26.46
CA LEU A 150 4.94 23.57 27.75
C LEU A 150 4.25 24.23 28.96
N GLU A 151 3.20 25.03 28.78
CA GLU A 151 2.51 25.70 29.89
C GLU A 151 2.11 24.72 31.02
N GLY A 152 2.67 24.94 32.22
CA GLY A 152 2.45 24.10 33.40
C GLY A 152 3.35 22.87 33.52
N PHE A 153 4.28 22.65 32.58
CA PHE A 153 5.16 21.48 32.54
C PHE A 153 6.64 21.84 32.28
N VAL A 154 7.53 20.93 32.68
CA VAL A 154 8.95 20.94 32.38
C VAL A 154 9.31 19.60 31.76
N VAL A 155 9.98 19.62 30.61
CA VAL A 155 10.42 18.43 29.90
C VAL A 155 11.93 18.29 30.07
N VAL A 156 12.37 17.15 30.57
CA VAL A 156 13.78 16.80 30.73
C VAL A 156 14.08 15.64 29.79
N THR A 157 15.01 15.84 28.87
CA THR A 157 15.48 14.81 27.94
C THR A 157 16.90 14.40 28.34
N ALA A 158 17.11 13.13 28.62
CA ALA A 158 18.42 12.54 28.87
C ALA A 158 18.83 11.66 27.69
N THR A 159 19.95 11.98 27.06
CA THR A 159 20.49 11.27 25.89
C THR A 159 21.78 10.55 26.29
N GLN A 160 21.84 9.24 26.10
CA GLN A 160 23.01 8.41 26.40
C GLN A 160 23.47 7.66 25.14
N PHE A 161 24.77 7.62 24.87
CA PHE A 161 25.28 6.71 23.85
C PHE A 161 25.21 5.27 24.36
N LEU A 162 24.77 4.35 23.50
CA LEU A 162 24.65 2.93 23.83
C LEU A 162 25.58 2.08 22.96
N ASP A 163 26.12 1.01 23.52
CA ASP A 163 26.82 -0.01 22.76
C ASP A 163 25.85 -0.94 22.02
N ALA A 164 26.40 -1.85 21.21
CA ALA A 164 25.64 -2.81 20.42
C ALA A 164 25.38 -4.15 21.17
N GLN A 165 25.61 -4.21 22.49
CA GLN A 165 25.41 -5.43 23.27
C GLN A 165 23.91 -5.68 23.51
N THR A 166 23.56 -6.88 23.97
CA THR A 166 22.19 -7.23 24.35
C THR A 166 22.19 -7.79 25.77
N PRO A 167 21.69 -7.04 26.78
CA PRO A 167 21.12 -5.69 26.67
C PRO A 167 22.19 -4.62 26.38
N PRO A 168 21.83 -3.49 25.73
CA PRO A 168 22.78 -2.41 25.44
C PRO A 168 23.31 -1.76 26.72
N GLY A 169 24.63 -1.61 26.82
CA GLY A 169 25.30 -0.84 27.86
C GLY A 169 25.48 0.63 27.46
N TRP A 170 25.57 1.54 28.42
CA TRP A 170 25.94 2.93 28.13
C TRP A 170 27.42 3.00 27.72
N LYS A 171 27.75 4.01 26.91
CA LYS A 171 29.09 4.22 26.38
C LYS A 171 29.49 5.68 26.53
N GLU A 172 30.69 5.90 27.07
CA GLU A 172 31.22 7.26 27.26
C GLU A 172 31.56 7.93 25.91
N PRO A 173 31.26 9.22 25.75
CA PRO A 173 31.73 10.02 24.62
C PRO A 173 33.26 10.19 24.66
N ARG A 174 33.84 10.53 23.51
CA ARG A 174 35.28 10.79 23.43
C ARG A 174 35.63 12.05 24.23
N PRO A 175 36.80 12.10 24.89
CA PRO A 175 37.26 13.34 25.52
C PRO A 175 37.30 14.49 24.51
N GLY A 176 36.72 15.63 24.88
CA GLY A 176 36.62 16.82 24.01
C GLY A 176 35.51 16.75 22.95
N TYR A 177 34.52 15.86 23.10
CA TYR A 177 33.32 15.85 22.26
C TYR A 177 32.60 17.21 22.32
N ASP A 178 32.31 17.75 21.15
CA ASP A 178 31.68 19.05 20.93
C ASP A 178 31.15 19.09 19.49
N THR A 179 29.84 19.33 19.32
CA THR A 179 29.22 19.37 17.99
C THR A 179 29.56 20.63 17.20
N GLU A 180 30.01 21.72 17.85
CA GLU A 180 30.43 22.95 17.15
C GLU A 180 31.85 22.84 16.56
N THR A 181 32.65 21.88 17.05
CA THR A 181 34.04 21.71 16.63
C THR A 181 34.17 20.60 15.58
N THR A 182 34.62 20.97 14.38
CA THR A 182 34.85 20.00 13.28
C THR A 182 35.83 18.89 13.69
N GLY A 183 35.39 17.64 13.56
CA GLY A 183 36.17 16.45 13.91
C GLY A 183 36.02 16.00 15.38
N SER A 184 35.35 16.80 16.22
CA SER A 184 35.00 16.45 17.61
C SER A 184 33.57 15.90 17.74
N ASP A 185 32.73 16.11 16.72
CA ASP A 185 31.33 15.62 16.60
C ASP A 185 31.21 14.14 16.15
N VAL A 186 32.19 13.28 16.48
CA VAL A 186 32.06 11.85 16.13
C VAL A 186 31.32 11.15 17.27
N PRO A 187 30.09 10.65 17.06
CA PRO A 187 29.31 10.03 18.12
C PRO A 187 30.00 8.76 18.63
N ALA A 188 29.87 8.48 19.92
CA ALA A 188 30.53 7.33 20.54
C ALA A 188 30.03 5.98 20.00
N SER A 189 28.79 5.97 19.51
CA SER A 189 28.12 4.81 18.90
C SER A 189 27.05 5.24 17.91
N SER A 190 26.58 4.29 17.10
CA SER A 190 25.48 4.48 16.15
C SER A 190 24.09 4.29 16.77
N GLN A 191 23.98 4.35 18.10
CA GLN A 191 22.75 4.11 18.83
C GLN A 191 22.75 4.92 20.12
N VAL A 192 21.64 5.59 20.40
CA VAL A 192 21.44 6.35 21.63
C VAL A 192 20.17 5.92 22.34
N GLY A 193 20.23 5.88 23.66
CA GLY A 193 19.09 5.76 24.54
C GLY A 193 18.60 7.16 24.87
N VAL A 194 17.28 7.34 24.82
CA VAL A 194 16.63 8.61 25.11
C VAL A 194 15.59 8.38 26.18
N THR A 195 15.77 9.05 27.31
CA THR A 195 14.80 9.09 28.42
C THR A 195 14.17 10.47 28.46
N VAL A 196 12.87 10.57 28.20
CA VAL A 196 12.11 11.82 28.31
C VAL A 196 11.25 11.77 29.57
N THR A 197 11.45 12.74 30.45
CA THR A 197 10.72 12.88 31.70
C THR A 197 9.97 14.20 31.73
N VAL A 198 8.66 14.15 31.97
CA VAL A 198 7.79 15.31 32.06
C VAL A 198 7.34 15.51 33.50
N LEU A 199 7.64 16.69 34.05
CA LEU A 199 7.29 17.13 35.40
C LEU A 199 6.32 18.32 35.34
N ARG A 200 5.60 18.58 36.44
CA ARG A 200 4.87 19.84 36.60
C ARG A 200 5.86 20.98 36.87
N ASP A 201 5.50 22.18 36.43
CA ASP A 201 6.30 23.41 36.60
C ASP A 201 6.47 23.87 38.06
N ARG A 202 5.63 23.36 38.96
CA ARG A 202 5.70 23.59 40.41
C ARG A 202 5.97 22.29 41.15
N PRO A 203 6.63 22.36 42.34
CA PRO A 203 6.80 21.21 43.20
C PRO A 203 5.48 20.45 43.41
N SER A 204 5.50 19.14 43.21
CA SER A 204 4.30 18.30 43.28
C SER A 204 4.62 16.95 43.91
N ASP A 205 3.69 16.43 44.70
CA ASP A 205 3.67 15.05 45.21
C ASP A 205 3.38 13.99 44.11
N ARG A 206 3.23 14.41 42.85
CA ARG A 206 2.90 13.55 41.72
C ARG A 206 4.18 13.03 41.08
N SER A 207 4.25 11.72 40.88
CA SER A 207 5.37 11.10 40.18
C SER A 207 5.50 11.64 38.75
N PRO A 208 6.72 11.84 38.25
CA PRO A 208 6.95 12.29 36.89
C PRO A 208 6.57 11.21 35.87
N VAL A 209 6.24 11.64 34.65
CA VAL A 209 6.00 10.71 33.54
C VAL A 209 7.30 10.53 32.78
N THR A 210 7.87 9.33 32.84
CA THR A 210 9.11 8.98 32.15
C THR A 210 8.85 7.96 31.04
N THR A 211 9.35 8.23 29.84
CA THR A 211 9.34 7.32 28.70
C THR A 211 10.75 7.12 28.20
N TYR A 212 11.09 5.88 27.86
CA TYR A 212 12.38 5.52 27.28
C TYR A 212 12.20 4.99 25.86
N THR A 213 13.12 5.36 24.97
CA THR A 213 13.25 4.77 23.64
C THR A 213 14.72 4.71 23.22
N GLN A 214 15.01 3.98 22.14
CA GLN A 214 16.32 3.95 21.52
C GLN A 214 16.22 4.49 20.09
N ILE A 215 17.16 5.35 19.72
CA ILE A 215 17.30 5.89 18.37
C ILE A 215 18.62 5.38 17.82
N ALA A 216 18.59 4.68 16.70
CA ALA A 216 19.80 4.21 16.01
C ALA A 216 20.00 4.98 14.71
N ARG A 217 21.26 5.12 14.28
CA ARG A 217 21.61 5.70 12.99
C ARG A 217 21.00 4.85 11.88
N SER A 218 19.98 5.38 11.21
CA SER A 218 19.56 4.84 9.92
C SER A 218 20.54 5.35 8.88
N TYR A 219 21.48 4.50 8.47
CA TYR A 219 22.01 4.68 7.12
C TYR A 219 20.81 4.52 6.18
N GLN A 220 20.63 5.40 5.19
CA GLN A 220 19.93 5.03 3.97
C GLN A 220 20.69 3.82 3.44
N THR A 221 20.25 2.64 3.85
CA THR A 221 20.95 1.40 3.60
C THR A 221 20.70 1.11 2.14
N ARG A 222 21.79 0.97 1.39
CA ARG A 222 21.74 0.33 0.07
C ARG A 222 20.97 -0.99 0.26
N THR A 223 20.03 -1.27 -0.64
CA THR A 223 19.36 -2.57 -0.70
C THR A 223 20.42 -3.65 -0.59
N GLN A 224 20.35 -4.51 0.44
CA GLN A 224 21.32 -5.59 0.61
C GLN A 224 20.97 -6.73 -0.34
N VAL A 225 19.71 -7.14 -0.36
CA VAL A 225 19.20 -8.10 -1.35
C VAL A 225 17.76 -7.77 -1.66
N ARG A 226 17.36 -7.89 -2.93
CA ARG A 226 15.97 -7.70 -3.36
C ARG A 226 15.62 -8.64 -4.50
N ALA A 227 14.41 -9.15 -4.47
CA ALA A 227 13.80 -9.92 -5.54
C ALA A 227 12.40 -9.34 -5.79
N THR A 228 12.12 -8.91 -7.02
CA THR A 228 10.77 -8.48 -7.42
C THR A 228 10.27 -9.27 -8.62
N ALA A 229 8.98 -9.56 -8.64
CA ALA A 229 8.31 -10.21 -9.75
C ALA A 229 6.93 -9.59 -9.98
N ASP A 230 6.69 -9.16 -11.21
CA ASP A 230 5.45 -8.51 -11.64
C ASP A 230 4.88 -9.25 -12.84
N ALA A 231 3.59 -9.54 -12.82
CA ALA A 231 2.90 -10.17 -13.93
C ALA A 231 1.44 -9.70 -14.04
N THR A 232 1.05 -9.33 -15.25
CA THR A 232 -0.33 -8.96 -15.60
C THR A 232 -0.72 -9.67 -16.90
N ALA A 233 -1.83 -10.42 -16.89
CA ALA A 233 -2.24 -11.16 -18.09
C ALA A 233 -2.95 -10.26 -19.11
N LEU A 234 -3.80 -9.35 -18.63
CA LEU A 234 -4.64 -8.51 -19.46
C LEU A 234 -4.88 -7.16 -18.78
N GLU A 235 -4.78 -6.08 -19.55
CA GLU A 235 -5.22 -4.74 -19.18
C GLU A 235 -6.09 -4.18 -20.30
N VAL A 236 -7.23 -3.61 -19.95
CA VAL A 236 -8.18 -3.00 -20.88
C VAL A 236 -8.53 -1.61 -20.39
N GLY A 237 -8.35 -0.60 -21.24
CA GLY A 237 -8.76 0.78 -20.99
C GLY A 237 -9.84 1.21 -21.97
N VAL A 238 -10.92 1.79 -21.45
CA VAL A 238 -11.99 2.39 -22.26
C VAL A 238 -12.40 3.72 -21.64
N LYS A 239 -13.00 4.61 -22.44
CA LYS A 239 -13.62 5.82 -21.93
C LYS A 239 -15.14 5.77 -22.10
N LEU A 240 -15.84 5.81 -20.97
CA LEU A 240 -17.30 5.90 -20.94
C LEU A 240 -17.78 7.23 -21.53
N PRO A 241 -18.99 7.26 -22.11
CA PRO A 241 -19.53 8.47 -22.68
C PRO A 241 -19.90 9.45 -21.57
N GLY A 242 -19.52 10.71 -21.76
CA GLY A 242 -20.02 11.83 -20.96
C GLY A 242 -20.97 12.69 -21.79
N PRO A 243 -21.73 13.60 -21.17
CA PRO A 243 -22.55 14.58 -21.88
C PRO A 243 -21.72 15.58 -22.70
N THR A 244 -20.41 15.69 -22.46
CA THR A 244 -19.48 16.51 -23.24
C THR A 244 -18.17 15.76 -23.52
N ASP A 245 -17.36 16.28 -24.46
CA ASP A 245 -16.03 15.77 -24.84
C ASP A 245 -14.99 15.79 -23.68
N THR A 246 -15.33 16.35 -22.52
CA THR A 246 -14.43 16.38 -21.34
C THR A 246 -14.94 15.57 -20.16
N ASP A 247 -16.22 15.20 -20.15
CA ASP A 247 -16.90 14.57 -19.01
C ASP A 247 -16.90 13.03 -19.08
N GLY A 248 -16.22 12.43 -20.06
CA GLY A 248 -16.11 10.99 -20.16
C GLY A 248 -15.27 10.38 -19.02
N ASN A 249 -15.76 9.30 -18.42
CA ASN A 249 -15.03 8.61 -17.35
C ASN A 249 -14.14 7.52 -17.93
N ALA A 250 -12.83 7.58 -17.63
CA ALA A 250 -11.93 6.48 -17.95
C ALA A 250 -12.30 5.27 -17.09
N VAL A 251 -12.39 4.09 -17.70
CA VAL A 251 -12.56 2.81 -17.03
C VAL A 251 -11.38 1.93 -17.40
N SER A 252 -10.78 1.32 -16.39
CA SER A 252 -9.72 0.35 -16.57
C SER A 252 -10.15 -0.99 -15.98
N ALA A 253 -9.75 -2.09 -16.61
CA ALA A 253 -9.90 -3.44 -16.10
C ALA A 253 -8.56 -4.17 -16.24
N THR A 254 -8.02 -4.63 -15.12
CA THR A 254 -6.74 -5.36 -15.04
C THR A 254 -6.99 -6.77 -14.52
N GLY A 255 -6.51 -7.78 -15.24
CA GLY A 255 -6.74 -9.19 -14.94
C GLY A 255 -5.45 -9.97 -14.67
N ALA A 256 -5.54 -10.86 -13.69
CA ALA A 256 -4.45 -11.64 -13.12
C ALA A 256 -3.22 -10.77 -12.80
N LEU A 257 -3.42 -9.78 -11.92
CA LEU A 257 -2.37 -8.90 -11.42
C LEU A 257 -1.61 -9.61 -10.29
N LEU A 258 -0.30 -9.73 -10.44
CA LEU A 258 0.62 -10.24 -9.44
C LEU A 258 1.79 -9.27 -9.27
N HIS A 259 2.05 -8.88 -8.03
CA HIS A 259 3.20 -8.11 -7.60
C HIS A 259 3.81 -8.76 -6.37
N LEU A 260 5.09 -9.09 -6.44
CA LEU A 260 5.89 -9.67 -5.38
C LEU A 260 7.12 -8.80 -5.16
N ASP A 261 7.39 -8.40 -3.93
CA ASP A 261 8.62 -7.71 -3.54
C ASP A 261 9.17 -8.33 -2.26
N ALA A 262 10.35 -8.93 -2.33
CA ALA A 262 11.08 -9.43 -1.19
C ALA A 262 12.38 -8.63 -1.08
N SER A 263 12.54 -7.82 -0.04
CA SER A 263 13.69 -6.93 0.11
C SER A 263 14.27 -6.96 1.52
N LEU A 264 15.60 -6.93 1.58
CA LEU A 264 16.39 -6.79 2.80
C LEU A 264 17.18 -5.49 2.65
N VAL A 265 16.88 -4.52 3.49
CA VAL A 265 17.57 -3.22 3.48
C VAL A 265 18.23 -3.03 4.85
N ALA A 266 17.52 -2.46 5.82
CA ALA A 266 17.86 -2.53 7.25
C ALA A 266 17.08 -3.65 7.98
N SER A 267 15.94 -4.05 7.42
CA SER A 267 15.09 -5.13 7.91
C SER A 267 14.54 -5.92 6.72
N SER A 268 14.11 -7.15 6.98
CA SER A 268 13.47 -8.01 5.98
C SER A 268 12.02 -7.56 5.79
N ARG A 269 11.66 -7.25 4.55
CA ARG A 269 10.31 -6.90 4.12
C ARG A 269 9.90 -7.82 2.98
N VAL A 270 8.65 -8.24 3.02
CA VAL A 270 8.01 -8.98 1.92
C VAL A 270 6.67 -8.34 1.69
N ASP A 271 6.45 -7.79 0.50
CA ASP A 271 5.18 -7.27 0.06
C ASP A 271 4.60 -8.15 -1.04
N LEU A 272 3.29 -8.30 -0.98
CA LEU A 272 2.48 -8.96 -1.99
C LEU A 272 1.33 -8.05 -2.34
N ALA A 273 1.03 -7.93 -3.63
CA ALA A 273 -0.29 -7.53 -4.08
C ALA A 273 -0.72 -8.45 -5.20
N GLY A 274 -1.96 -8.94 -5.15
CA GLY A 274 -2.50 -9.61 -6.32
C GLY A 274 -4.02 -9.66 -6.36
N ALA A 275 -4.53 -9.83 -7.57
CA ALA A 275 -5.96 -9.84 -7.87
C ALA A 275 -6.24 -10.65 -9.15
N GLY A 276 -7.32 -11.44 -9.15
CA GLY A 276 -7.81 -12.13 -10.33
C GLY A 276 -8.37 -11.17 -11.39
N LEU A 277 -9.12 -10.15 -10.95
CA LEU A 277 -9.52 -8.99 -11.74
C LEU A 277 -9.73 -7.78 -10.83
N THR A 278 -9.33 -6.61 -11.29
CA THR A 278 -9.71 -5.31 -10.71
C THR A 278 -10.24 -4.43 -11.83
N ALA A 279 -11.27 -3.64 -11.54
CA ALA A 279 -11.82 -2.67 -12.43
C ALA A 279 -12.08 -1.37 -11.68
N SER A 280 -11.78 -0.24 -12.31
CA SER A 280 -11.92 1.09 -11.73
C SER A 280 -12.47 2.07 -12.73
N ALA A 281 -13.22 3.07 -12.24
CA ALA A 281 -13.67 4.21 -13.01
C ALA A 281 -13.00 5.49 -12.49
N GLY A 282 -12.77 6.45 -13.37
CA GLY A 282 -12.17 7.76 -13.05
C GLY A 282 -12.98 8.61 -12.07
N THR A 283 -14.22 8.22 -11.81
CA THR A 283 -15.12 8.77 -10.79
C THR A 283 -14.90 8.19 -9.38
N GLY A 284 -14.00 7.21 -9.24
CA GLY A 284 -13.60 6.62 -7.95
C GLY A 284 -14.32 5.30 -7.61
N GLU A 285 -15.26 4.84 -8.43
CA GLU A 285 -15.83 3.50 -8.29
C GLU A 285 -14.77 2.45 -8.58
N ASN A 286 -14.71 1.44 -7.72
CA ASN A 286 -13.81 0.32 -7.85
C ASN A 286 -14.56 -0.96 -7.54
N ALA A 287 -14.35 -1.98 -8.35
CA ALA A 287 -14.90 -3.30 -8.14
C ALA A 287 -13.89 -4.35 -8.64
N GLY A 288 -13.92 -5.54 -8.06
CA GLY A 288 -12.95 -6.56 -8.44
C GLY A 288 -13.18 -7.86 -7.72
N THR A 289 -12.34 -8.83 -8.04
CA THR A 289 -12.19 -10.05 -7.26
C THR A 289 -11.36 -9.77 -6.01
N THR A 290 -11.22 -10.78 -5.16
CA THR A 290 -10.37 -10.72 -3.96
C THR A 290 -8.99 -10.13 -4.27
N ARG A 291 -8.66 -9.12 -3.50
CA ARG A 291 -7.33 -8.51 -3.41
C ARG A 291 -6.73 -8.96 -2.11
N ALA A 292 -5.49 -9.43 -2.14
CA ALA A 292 -4.72 -9.54 -0.92
C ALA A 292 -3.49 -8.67 -1.00
N THR A 293 -3.21 -8.06 0.14
CA THR A 293 -1.98 -7.36 0.41
C THR A 293 -1.46 -7.85 1.74
N GLY A 294 -0.16 -8.05 1.86
CA GLY A 294 0.43 -8.38 3.14
C GLY A 294 1.89 -8.03 3.19
N THR A 295 2.36 -7.80 4.41
CA THR A 295 3.73 -7.43 4.74
C THR A 295 4.29 -8.41 5.77
N ALA A 296 5.55 -8.80 5.66
CA ALA A 296 6.20 -9.63 6.68
C ALA A 296 6.78 -8.85 7.86
N PRO A 297 6.93 -9.47 9.07
CA PRO A 297 6.40 -10.80 9.42
C PRO A 297 4.87 -10.72 9.59
N PRO A 298 4.09 -11.60 8.93
CA PRO A 298 2.65 -11.57 9.08
C PRO A 298 2.24 -12.38 10.31
N ASP A 299 1.34 -11.85 11.13
CA ASP A 299 0.84 -12.55 12.33
C ASP A 299 0.07 -13.85 11.99
N THR A 300 -0.39 -13.99 10.75
CA THR A 300 -1.09 -15.16 10.22
C THR A 300 -0.78 -15.36 8.73
N ALA A 301 -0.84 -16.61 8.26
CA ALA A 301 -0.72 -16.87 6.82
C ALA A 301 -1.87 -16.19 6.06
N LEU A 302 -1.54 -15.52 4.96
CA LEU A 302 -2.56 -14.85 4.15
C LEU A 302 -3.40 -15.92 3.47
N THR A 303 -4.72 -15.77 3.57
CA THR A 303 -5.70 -16.62 2.90
C THR A 303 -6.52 -15.78 1.95
N TRP A 304 -6.87 -16.35 0.80
CA TRP A 304 -7.65 -15.68 -0.23
C TRP A 304 -9.00 -16.37 -0.32
N SER A 305 -10.08 -15.59 -0.23
CA SER A 305 -11.44 -16.06 -0.48
C SER A 305 -11.82 -15.86 -1.95
N SER A 306 -12.77 -16.62 -2.48
CA SER A 306 -13.33 -16.40 -3.81
C SER A 306 -14.44 -15.35 -3.76
N SER A 307 -14.49 -14.43 -4.73
CA SER A 307 -15.70 -13.64 -4.98
C SER A 307 -16.55 -14.32 -6.07
N THR A 308 -17.87 -14.21 -5.98
CA THR A 308 -18.78 -14.59 -7.07
C THR A 308 -18.62 -13.65 -8.27
N SER A 309 -19.35 -13.93 -9.36
CA SER A 309 -19.51 -12.99 -10.48
C SER A 309 -19.92 -11.61 -9.97
N ASN A 310 -19.35 -10.57 -10.58
CA ASN A 310 -19.59 -9.19 -10.20
C ASN A 310 -19.47 -8.26 -11.43
N ASP A 311 -19.85 -7.00 -11.25
CA ASP A 311 -19.75 -5.96 -12.27
C ASP A 311 -19.19 -4.66 -11.69
N LEU A 312 -18.71 -3.81 -12.58
CA LEU A 312 -18.41 -2.42 -12.32
C LEU A 312 -19.54 -1.62 -12.96
N ILE A 313 -20.38 -1.00 -12.13
CA ILE A 313 -21.47 -0.08 -12.51
C ILE A 313 -22.59 -0.77 -13.31
N GLY A 314 -23.65 -1.18 -12.61
CA GLY A 314 -25.00 -1.44 -13.17
C GLY A 314 -25.39 -2.90 -13.37
N THR A 315 -26.69 -3.19 -13.30
CA THR A 315 -27.27 -4.49 -13.66
C THR A 315 -27.13 -4.73 -15.17
N ASP A 316 -26.91 -5.98 -15.61
CA ASP A 316 -26.83 -6.43 -17.02
C ASP A 316 -25.49 -6.25 -17.77
N CYS A 317 -24.37 -6.03 -17.07
CA CYS A 317 -23.02 -6.03 -17.67
C CYS A 317 -22.80 -4.95 -18.74
N VAL A 318 -23.08 -3.71 -18.36
CA VAL A 318 -23.09 -2.54 -19.23
C VAL A 318 -21.68 -1.97 -19.47
N VAL A 319 -20.82 -2.03 -18.46
CA VAL A 319 -19.46 -1.43 -18.47
C VAL A 319 -18.38 -2.50 -18.34
N VAL A 320 -18.20 -3.12 -17.17
CA VAL A 320 -17.28 -4.27 -17.00
C VAL A 320 -17.99 -5.32 -16.18
N CYS A 321 -17.99 -6.58 -16.62
CA CYS A 321 -18.44 -7.69 -15.78
C CYS A 321 -17.54 -8.91 -15.93
N TRP A 322 -17.49 -9.71 -14.87
CA TRP A 322 -16.63 -10.87 -14.81
C TRP A 322 -17.24 -12.04 -14.03
N GLY A 323 -16.73 -13.22 -14.34
CA GLY A 323 -16.92 -14.43 -13.54
C GLY A 323 -16.15 -14.35 -12.22
N GLY A 324 -16.39 -15.30 -11.31
CA GLY A 324 -15.65 -15.34 -10.04
C GLY A 324 -14.12 -15.46 -10.24
N GLY A 325 -13.36 -14.90 -9.31
CA GLY A 325 -11.89 -15.04 -9.25
C GLY A 325 -11.46 -16.14 -8.28
N GLU A 326 -10.51 -17.00 -8.68
CA GLU A 326 -9.87 -17.98 -7.80
C GLU A 326 -8.40 -18.20 -8.20
N THR A 327 -7.50 -18.20 -7.20
CA THR A 327 -6.59 -19.31 -6.88
C THR A 327 -6.41 -19.33 -5.38
N SER A 328 -6.75 -20.46 -4.75
CA SER A 328 -6.54 -20.70 -3.32
C SER A 328 -5.11 -21.14 -3.09
N GLY A 329 -4.42 -20.41 -2.24
CA GLY A 329 -3.09 -20.77 -1.75
C GLY A 329 -2.95 -20.20 -0.34
N THR A 330 -2.38 -20.98 0.56
CA THR A 330 -1.85 -20.46 1.82
C THR A 330 -0.38 -20.23 1.57
N TRP A 331 0.05 -18.98 1.64
CA TRP A 331 1.47 -18.67 1.67
C TRP A 331 1.78 -17.87 2.91
N THR A 332 2.91 -18.21 3.50
CA THR A 332 3.48 -17.50 4.63
C THR A 332 4.67 -16.73 4.08
N PRO A 333 4.58 -15.40 3.95
CA PRO A 333 5.75 -14.55 3.78
C PRO A 333 6.83 -15.00 4.78
N ALA A 334 7.98 -15.40 4.25
CA ALA A 334 9.08 -15.89 5.07
C ALA A 334 10.06 -14.74 5.31
N THR A 335 10.39 -14.51 6.58
CA THR A 335 11.59 -13.75 7.00
C THR A 335 12.50 -14.64 7.84
N ALA A 336 12.46 -15.96 7.57
CA ALA A 336 13.23 -16.95 8.30
C ALA A 336 14.72 -16.58 8.24
N ASP A 337 15.38 -16.60 9.39
CA ASP A 337 16.80 -16.22 9.53
C ASP A 337 17.14 -14.82 8.99
N GLY A 338 16.14 -13.91 8.92
CA GLY A 338 16.32 -12.54 8.42
C GLY A 338 16.31 -12.42 6.89
N LEU A 339 15.98 -13.49 6.15
CA LEU A 339 15.93 -13.49 4.69
C LEU A 339 14.49 -13.35 4.18
N PRO A 340 14.17 -12.31 3.39
CA PRO A 340 12.83 -12.13 2.83
C PRO A 340 12.54 -13.12 1.70
N GLY A 341 11.33 -13.65 1.66
CA GLY A 341 10.86 -14.46 0.54
C GLY A 341 9.35 -14.71 0.51
N ILE A 342 8.84 -14.90 -0.70
CA ILE A 342 7.46 -15.23 -1.01
C ILE A 342 7.37 -16.18 -2.21
N GLY A 343 6.68 -17.31 -2.00
CA GLY A 343 6.65 -18.39 -2.98
C GLY A 343 8.02 -19.06 -3.16
N THR A 344 8.04 -20.17 -3.89
CA THR A 344 9.25 -20.89 -4.29
C THR A 344 9.08 -21.48 -5.69
N PRO A 345 10.15 -21.91 -6.36
CA PRO A 345 10.03 -22.63 -7.65
C PRO A 345 9.13 -23.87 -7.60
N THR A 346 8.98 -24.51 -6.44
CA THR A 346 8.12 -25.69 -6.22
C THR A 346 6.73 -25.36 -5.68
N ALA A 347 6.52 -24.13 -5.18
CA ALA A 347 5.26 -23.65 -4.64
C ALA A 347 5.12 -22.15 -4.94
N PRO A 348 4.87 -21.77 -6.21
CA PRO A 348 4.71 -20.37 -6.61
C PRO A 348 3.42 -19.78 -6.05
N VAL A 349 3.42 -18.46 -5.88
CA VAL A 349 2.21 -17.67 -5.64
C VAL A 349 1.47 -17.52 -6.97
N GLY A 350 0.16 -17.74 -7.00
CA GLY A 350 -0.64 -17.63 -8.22
C GLY A 350 -1.93 -16.87 -8.02
N VAL A 351 -2.36 -16.14 -9.06
CA VAL A 351 -3.61 -15.38 -9.16
C VAL A 351 -4.32 -15.75 -10.45
N ALA A 352 -5.64 -15.90 -10.42
CA ALA A 352 -6.39 -16.27 -11.62
C ALA A 352 -7.82 -15.76 -11.68
N LEU A 353 -8.34 -15.74 -12.91
CA LEU A 353 -9.75 -15.56 -13.24
C LEU A 353 -10.29 -16.88 -13.82
N LYS A 354 -11.40 -17.40 -13.27
CA LYS A 354 -11.96 -18.71 -13.63
C LYS A 354 -13.14 -18.59 -14.59
N THR A 355 -13.45 -19.70 -15.26
CA THR A 355 -14.74 -19.89 -15.95
C THR A 355 -15.91 -19.97 -14.95
N PRO A 356 -17.00 -19.20 -15.12
CA PRO A 356 -18.21 -19.33 -14.28
C PRO A 356 -18.80 -20.76 -14.32
N SER A 357 -19.31 -21.26 -13.18
CA SER A 357 -19.77 -22.66 -13.02
C SER A 357 -21.15 -23.00 -13.61
N ALA A 358 -21.89 -22.04 -14.22
CA ALA A 358 -23.19 -22.30 -14.84
C ALA A 358 -23.38 -21.57 -16.18
N GLY A 359 -23.73 -22.33 -17.24
CA GLY A 359 -24.39 -21.88 -18.46
C GLY A 359 -23.68 -20.80 -19.31
N ALA A 360 -22.61 -21.16 -20.04
CA ALA A 360 -22.04 -20.39 -21.17
C ALA A 360 -21.87 -18.86 -20.98
N GLY A 361 -21.56 -18.42 -19.76
CA GLY A 361 -21.22 -17.03 -19.46
C GLY A 361 -19.81 -16.66 -19.93
N PHE A 362 -19.63 -15.39 -20.29
CA PHE A 362 -18.30 -14.84 -20.56
C PHE A 362 -17.60 -14.58 -19.23
N ALA A 363 -16.30 -14.88 -19.14
CA ALA A 363 -15.54 -14.68 -17.91
C ALA A 363 -15.12 -13.23 -17.70
N LEU A 364 -15.00 -12.48 -18.80
CA LEU A 364 -14.80 -11.04 -18.79
C LEU A 364 -15.55 -10.46 -19.99
N ARG A 365 -16.24 -9.36 -19.75
CA ARG A 365 -16.83 -8.50 -20.76
C ARG A 365 -16.50 -7.06 -20.39
N VAL A 366 -15.97 -6.31 -21.36
CA VAL A 366 -15.74 -4.86 -21.22
C VAL A 366 -16.46 -4.16 -22.36
N GLY A 367 -17.39 -3.27 -22.02
CA GLY A 367 -18.20 -2.47 -22.93
C GLY A 367 -18.00 -0.97 -22.71
N MET A 368 -18.75 -0.18 -23.47
CA MET A 368 -18.75 1.28 -23.41
C MET A 368 -20.06 1.87 -22.89
N GLY A 369 -20.86 1.10 -22.15
CA GLY A 369 -22.13 1.56 -21.59
C GLY A 369 -23.36 1.28 -22.47
N ASP A 370 -24.54 1.71 -22.00
CA ASP A 370 -25.85 1.44 -22.63
C ASP A 370 -26.13 2.26 -23.91
N SER A 371 -25.23 3.16 -24.29
CA SER A 371 -25.40 4.05 -25.47
C SER A 371 -24.41 3.74 -26.59
N PRO A 372 -24.54 2.64 -27.35
CA PRO A 372 -23.68 2.45 -28.50
C PRO A 372 -24.23 3.18 -29.73
N ASP A 373 -24.05 4.50 -29.79
CA ASP A 373 -24.00 5.18 -31.09
C ASP A 373 -22.58 5.01 -31.65
N TYR A 374 -22.24 3.75 -31.97
CA TYR A 374 -20.99 3.42 -32.63
C TYR A 374 -20.93 4.05 -34.01
N LEU A 375 -19.71 4.30 -34.50
CA LEU A 375 -19.54 4.77 -35.86
C LEU A 375 -20.18 3.79 -36.86
N PRO A 376 -21.09 4.28 -37.74
CA PRO A 376 -21.70 3.46 -38.78
C PRO A 376 -20.66 2.76 -39.64
N GLY A 377 -20.91 1.49 -39.96
CA GLY A 377 -20.01 0.70 -40.82
C GLY A 377 -18.82 0.04 -40.11
N LEU A 378 -18.61 0.27 -38.80
CA LEU A 378 -17.66 -0.54 -38.03
C LEU A 378 -18.19 -1.95 -37.74
N GLY A 379 -19.51 -2.15 -37.68
CA GLY A 379 -20.11 -3.47 -37.42
C GLY A 379 -19.76 -4.06 -36.05
N VAL A 380 -19.44 -3.20 -35.08
CA VAL A 380 -19.09 -3.58 -33.70
C VAL A 380 -20.33 -3.61 -32.82
N THR A 381 -20.29 -4.42 -31.75
CA THR A 381 -21.36 -4.49 -30.76
C THR A 381 -20.79 -4.53 -29.35
N ASN A 382 -21.54 -4.03 -28.37
CA ASN A 382 -21.19 -4.19 -26.97
C ASN A 382 -21.34 -5.67 -26.53
N PRO A 383 -20.51 -6.17 -25.61
CA PRO A 383 -19.25 -5.58 -25.12
C PRO A 383 -18.13 -5.66 -26.17
N LEU A 384 -17.17 -4.74 -26.11
CA LEU A 384 -16.05 -4.56 -27.04
C LEU A 384 -14.87 -5.51 -26.78
N VAL A 385 -14.72 -6.01 -25.56
CA VAL A 385 -13.76 -7.06 -25.21
C VAL A 385 -14.50 -8.21 -24.55
N ARG A 386 -14.18 -9.44 -24.93
CA ARG A 386 -14.82 -10.67 -24.43
C ARG A 386 -13.80 -11.77 -24.21
N MET A 387 -14.02 -12.56 -23.16
CA MET A 387 -13.30 -13.83 -22.92
C MET A 387 -14.30 -14.97 -22.75
N ARG A 388 -14.33 -15.92 -23.70
CA ARG A 388 -15.44 -16.89 -23.83
C ARG A 388 -15.12 -18.33 -23.46
N ASP A 389 -13.96 -18.89 -23.84
CA ASP A 389 -13.52 -20.24 -23.41
C ASP A 389 -12.27 -20.22 -22.52
N GLY A 390 -12.12 -21.26 -21.69
CA GLY A 390 -11.03 -21.40 -20.73
C GLY A 390 -10.18 -22.61 -21.05
N ASP A 391 -8.89 -22.35 -21.18
CA ASP A 391 -7.86 -23.28 -21.63
C ASP A 391 -6.56 -23.09 -20.84
N VAL A 392 -6.54 -22.19 -19.85
CA VAL A 392 -5.38 -21.83 -19.02
C VAL A 392 -5.34 -22.68 -17.75
N THR A 393 -4.16 -23.10 -17.31
CA THR A 393 -3.96 -23.87 -16.07
C THR A 393 -3.32 -23.02 -14.97
N SER A 394 -3.36 -23.48 -13.72
CA SER A 394 -2.58 -22.86 -12.64
C SER A 394 -1.14 -23.37 -12.56
N GLY A 395 -0.74 -24.31 -13.42
CA GLY A 395 0.57 -24.95 -13.35
C GLY A 395 1.69 -24.01 -13.78
N MET A 396 2.83 -24.09 -13.08
CA MET A 396 4.08 -23.48 -13.49
C MET A 396 5.23 -24.47 -13.29
N THR A 397 6.17 -24.53 -14.23
CA THR A 397 7.40 -25.32 -14.12
C THR A 397 8.57 -24.51 -14.65
N GLY A 398 9.64 -24.36 -13.87
CA GLY A 398 10.87 -23.69 -14.33
C GLY A 398 10.67 -22.22 -14.74
N CYS A 399 9.73 -21.51 -14.09
CA CYS A 399 9.30 -20.15 -14.43
C CYS A 399 8.48 -20.05 -15.73
N GLN A 400 7.94 -21.16 -16.23
CA GLN A 400 7.07 -21.16 -17.41
C GLN A 400 5.67 -21.65 -17.04
N PRO A 401 4.60 -21.05 -17.57
CA PRO A 401 3.24 -21.58 -17.43
C PRO A 401 3.13 -22.99 -18.01
N SER A 402 2.35 -23.86 -17.39
CA SER A 402 1.96 -25.13 -18.01
C SER A 402 0.93 -24.86 -19.12
N LEU A 403 1.16 -25.48 -20.28
CA LEU A 403 0.35 -25.33 -21.49
C LEU A 403 -0.77 -26.39 -21.60
N ASP A 404 -1.06 -27.13 -20.53
CA ASP A 404 -2.16 -28.10 -20.52
C ASP A 404 -3.53 -27.39 -20.63
N ASN A 405 -4.57 -28.12 -21.04
CA ASN A 405 -5.93 -27.55 -21.05
C ASN A 405 -6.45 -27.41 -19.61
N GLY A 406 -6.68 -26.18 -19.16
CA GLY A 406 -7.22 -25.89 -17.84
C GLY A 406 -8.61 -25.25 -17.85
N SER A 407 -9.10 -24.87 -16.66
CA SER A 407 -10.42 -24.23 -16.48
C SER A 407 -10.32 -22.72 -16.22
N LEU A 408 -9.12 -22.15 -16.23
CA LEU A 408 -8.84 -20.75 -15.98
C LEU A 408 -8.86 -19.96 -17.29
N ARG A 409 -8.91 -18.63 -17.16
CA ARG A 409 -8.98 -17.67 -18.27
C ARG A 409 -7.79 -16.74 -18.30
N LEU A 410 -7.39 -16.29 -17.12
CA LEU A 410 -6.20 -15.51 -16.90
C LEU A 410 -5.51 -16.17 -15.72
N HIS A 411 -4.20 -16.33 -15.80
CA HIS A 411 -3.41 -16.79 -14.68
C HIS A 411 -2.03 -16.14 -14.72
N SER A 412 -1.64 -15.56 -13.59
CA SER A 412 -0.30 -15.07 -13.34
C SER A 412 0.23 -15.74 -12.09
N ALA A 413 1.48 -16.15 -12.11
CA ALA A 413 2.13 -16.75 -10.96
C ALA A 413 3.60 -16.38 -10.90
N GLY A 414 4.23 -16.61 -9.75
CA GLY A 414 5.62 -16.24 -9.55
C GLY A 414 6.14 -16.55 -8.15
N TRP A 415 7.40 -16.19 -7.94
CA TRP A 415 8.05 -16.18 -6.63
C TRP A 415 9.06 -15.04 -6.59
N ALA A 416 9.36 -14.57 -5.39
CA ALA A 416 10.47 -13.68 -5.11
C ALA A 416 11.09 -14.15 -3.81
N HIS A 417 12.27 -14.76 -3.87
CA HIS A 417 12.92 -15.29 -2.68
C HIS A 417 14.40 -15.00 -2.65
N THR A 418 14.91 -14.86 -1.44
CA THR A 418 16.34 -14.66 -1.17
C THR A 418 16.87 -15.85 -0.38
N THR A 419 18.14 -16.17 -0.61
CA THR A 419 18.84 -17.29 0.04
C THR A 419 20.13 -16.80 0.68
N ASP A 420 20.66 -17.58 1.62
CA ASP A 420 21.85 -17.22 2.39
C ASP A 420 23.11 -17.25 1.51
N HIS A 421 23.79 -16.11 1.39
CA HIS A 421 25.07 -15.94 0.70
C HIS A 421 26.13 -16.99 1.09
N ARG A 422 26.12 -17.50 2.34
CA ARG A 422 27.12 -18.48 2.82
C ARG A 422 26.94 -19.89 2.26
N THR A 423 25.75 -20.24 1.80
CA THR A 423 25.42 -21.58 1.27
C THR A 423 25.28 -21.60 -0.25
N GLY A 424 25.75 -20.54 -0.93
CA GLY A 424 25.64 -20.36 -2.38
C GLY A 424 24.47 -19.46 -2.79
N GLY A 425 23.82 -18.80 -1.83
CA GLY A 425 22.60 -18.03 -2.03
C GLY A 425 22.75 -16.68 -2.71
N GLY A 426 21.60 -16.15 -3.12
CA GLY A 426 21.40 -14.85 -3.74
C GLY A 426 19.90 -14.54 -3.87
N ALA A 427 19.51 -13.77 -4.88
CA ALA A 427 18.12 -13.40 -5.16
C ALA A 427 17.60 -14.15 -6.40
N ASP A 428 16.41 -14.76 -6.30
CA ASP A 428 15.73 -15.40 -7.45
C ASP A 428 14.26 -14.96 -7.48
N ALA A 429 13.92 -14.28 -8.56
CA ALA A 429 12.60 -13.80 -8.86
C ALA A 429 12.10 -14.38 -10.18
N CYS A 430 10.83 -14.76 -10.20
CA CYS A 430 10.14 -15.23 -11.38
C CYS A 430 8.74 -14.66 -11.43
N ALA A 431 8.35 -14.17 -12.60
CA ALA A 431 6.98 -13.85 -12.94
C ALA A 431 6.60 -14.54 -14.24
N ALA A 432 5.42 -15.15 -14.29
CA ALA A 432 4.88 -15.76 -15.49
C ALA A 432 3.38 -15.50 -15.60
N THR A 433 2.89 -15.35 -16.82
CA THR A 433 1.47 -15.12 -17.09
C THR A 433 1.05 -15.75 -18.41
N HIS A 434 -0.23 -16.09 -18.50
CA HIS A 434 -0.88 -16.56 -19.71
C HIS A 434 -2.38 -16.27 -19.69
N SER A 435 -2.97 -16.21 -20.88
CA SER A 435 -4.37 -15.89 -21.08
C SER A 435 -5.02 -16.84 -22.09
N ALA A 436 -6.29 -17.09 -21.86
CA ALA A 436 -7.19 -17.63 -22.86
C ALA A 436 -7.41 -16.59 -23.97
N GLU A 437 -8.07 -17.01 -25.04
CA GLU A 437 -8.34 -16.12 -26.17
C GLU A 437 -9.15 -14.88 -25.74
N VAL A 438 -8.52 -13.71 -25.89
CA VAL A 438 -9.13 -12.40 -25.70
C VAL A 438 -9.68 -11.93 -27.05
N SER A 439 -11.00 -11.84 -27.16
CA SER A 439 -11.68 -11.32 -28.34
C SER A 439 -11.85 -9.81 -28.23
N VAL A 440 -11.36 -9.09 -29.23
CA VAL A 440 -11.41 -7.62 -29.36
C VAL A 440 -12.31 -7.25 -30.53
N LEU A 441 -13.19 -6.27 -30.31
CA LEU A 441 -14.22 -5.78 -31.24
C LEU A 441 -15.12 -6.91 -31.80
N PRO A 442 -15.86 -7.64 -30.95
CA PRO A 442 -16.75 -8.69 -31.39
C PRO A 442 -17.90 -8.13 -32.26
N LEU A 443 -18.21 -8.90 -33.28
CA LEU A 443 -19.23 -8.63 -34.28
C LEU A 443 -20.62 -9.02 -33.74
N ALA A 444 -21.67 -8.47 -34.35
CA ALA A 444 -23.06 -8.74 -33.99
C ALA A 444 -23.43 -10.23 -34.09
N ASN A 445 -22.78 -10.99 -34.97
CA ASN A 445 -22.96 -12.44 -35.11
C ASN A 445 -22.25 -13.25 -34.00
N GLY A 446 -21.59 -12.58 -33.05
CA GLY A 446 -20.86 -13.20 -31.95
C GLY A 446 -19.42 -13.61 -32.28
N GLY A 447 -18.95 -13.41 -33.51
CA GLY A 447 -17.57 -13.67 -33.92
C GLY A 447 -16.60 -12.55 -33.50
N PRO A 448 -15.31 -12.84 -33.29
CA PRO A 448 -14.31 -11.81 -33.01
C PRO A 448 -13.87 -11.07 -34.27
N ARG A 449 -13.38 -9.82 -34.14
CA ARG A 449 -12.63 -9.15 -35.22
C ARG A 449 -11.13 -9.43 -35.09
N VAL A 450 -10.61 -9.29 -33.88
CA VAL A 450 -9.23 -9.64 -33.52
C VAL A 450 -9.27 -10.56 -32.32
N THR A 451 -8.44 -11.60 -32.32
CA THR A 451 -8.18 -12.38 -31.12
C THR A 451 -6.71 -12.37 -30.76
N VAL A 452 -6.44 -12.32 -29.46
CA VAL A 452 -5.10 -12.42 -28.89
C VAL A 452 -5.12 -13.50 -27.82
N GLN A 453 -4.30 -14.52 -27.96
CA GLN A 453 -4.10 -15.56 -26.95
C GLN A 453 -2.65 -15.52 -26.48
N LEU A 454 -2.43 -15.28 -25.19
CA LEU A 454 -1.10 -15.37 -24.60
C LEU A 454 -0.87 -16.78 -24.09
N ARG A 455 -0.17 -17.61 -24.86
CA ARG A 455 0.15 -18.97 -24.41
C ARG A 455 1.11 -18.97 -23.23
N SER A 456 2.08 -18.06 -23.26
CA SER A 456 3.09 -17.93 -22.22
C SER A 456 3.74 -16.57 -22.32
N ALA A 457 4.00 -15.92 -21.19
CA ALA A 457 5.01 -14.90 -21.03
C ALA A 457 5.67 -15.12 -19.67
N TYR A 458 7.00 -15.01 -19.62
CA TYR A 458 7.73 -15.17 -18.38
C TYR A 458 9.02 -14.37 -18.34
N ALA A 459 9.45 -14.08 -17.12
CA ALA A 459 10.67 -13.38 -16.79
C ALA A 459 11.26 -13.99 -15.50
N ARG A 460 12.51 -14.43 -15.56
CA ARG A 460 13.28 -14.94 -14.42
C ARG A 460 14.59 -14.19 -14.29
N CYS A 461 14.85 -13.71 -13.08
CA CYS A 461 16.00 -12.91 -12.69
C CYS A 461 16.70 -13.62 -11.55
N GLN A 462 18.00 -13.87 -11.70
CA GLN A 462 18.76 -14.60 -10.70
C GLN A 462 20.13 -13.96 -10.46
N VAL A 463 20.42 -13.72 -9.19
CA VAL A 463 21.77 -13.48 -8.68
C VAL A 463 22.15 -14.68 -7.83
N THR A 464 23.29 -15.30 -8.10
CA THR A 464 23.65 -16.59 -7.47
C THR A 464 25.09 -16.65 -7.00
N GLY A 465 25.33 -17.49 -6.00
CA GLY A 465 26.66 -17.81 -5.50
C GLY A 465 27.24 -16.73 -4.58
N PRO A 466 28.33 -17.06 -3.87
CA PRO A 466 28.96 -16.17 -2.90
C PRO A 466 29.63 -14.94 -3.54
N GLY A 467 29.77 -14.93 -4.87
CA GLY A 467 30.27 -13.78 -5.63
C GLY A 467 29.17 -12.85 -6.13
N HIS A 468 27.91 -13.09 -5.73
CA HIS A 468 26.73 -12.30 -6.14
C HIS A 468 26.67 -12.10 -7.67
N VAL A 469 26.88 -13.19 -8.41
CA VAL A 469 26.97 -13.14 -9.87
C VAL A 469 25.58 -12.99 -10.43
N ALA A 470 25.32 -11.87 -11.10
CA ALA A 470 24.11 -11.65 -11.86
C ALA A 470 24.11 -12.55 -13.12
N ASN A 471 23.18 -13.50 -13.16
CA ASN A 471 23.01 -14.35 -14.33
C ASN A 471 22.22 -13.59 -15.40
N PRO A 472 22.49 -13.82 -16.70
CA PRO A 472 21.64 -13.29 -17.77
C PRO A 472 20.17 -13.65 -17.51
N PRO A 473 19.23 -12.70 -17.62
CA PRO A 473 17.83 -12.96 -17.35
C PRO A 473 17.29 -13.99 -18.35
N SER A 474 16.46 -14.92 -17.87
CA SER A 474 15.73 -15.85 -18.73
C SER A 474 14.32 -15.31 -18.92
N TYR A 475 13.95 -15.00 -20.16
CA TYR A 475 12.64 -14.49 -20.48
C TYR A 475 12.15 -15.05 -21.81
N GLY A 476 10.84 -15.03 -22.00
CA GLY A 476 10.25 -15.46 -23.25
C GLY A 476 8.76 -15.23 -23.28
N PHE A 477 8.20 -15.23 -24.48
CA PHE A 477 6.76 -15.23 -24.68
C PHE A 477 6.38 -15.96 -25.95
N THR A 478 5.12 -16.42 -25.98
CA THR A 478 4.43 -16.94 -27.15
C THR A 478 3.01 -16.40 -27.14
N ALA A 479 2.64 -15.64 -28.17
CA ALA A 479 1.29 -15.09 -28.33
C ALA A 479 0.76 -15.37 -29.74
N ASP A 480 -0.50 -15.78 -29.84
CA ASP A 480 -1.19 -15.95 -31.12
C ASP A 480 -2.11 -14.75 -31.35
N VAL A 481 -1.95 -14.09 -32.49
CA VAL A 481 -2.81 -12.99 -32.96
C VAL A 481 -3.53 -13.42 -34.23
N LYS A 482 -4.86 -13.33 -34.23
CA LYS A 482 -5.69 -13.68 -35.39
C LYS A 482 -6.65 -12.55 -35.72
N VAL A 483 -6.86 -12.30 -37.02
CA VAL A 483 -7.83 -11.33 -37.52
C VAL A 483 -8.86 -12.06 -38.36
N TYR A 484 -10.13 -11.71 -38.19
CA TYR A 484 -11.25 -12.38 -38.86
C TYR A 484 -12.05 -11.42 -39.74
N GLY A 485 -12.47 -11.95 -40.89
CA GLY A 485 -13.35 -11.26 -41.83
C GLY A 485 -14.81 -11.21 -41.37
N PRO A 486 -15.64 -10.35 -41.97
CA PRO A 486 -17.06 -10.24 -41.60
C PRO A 486 -17.89 -11.52 -41.87
N ALA A 487 -17.47 -12.36 -42.81
CA ALA A 487 -18.20 -13.56 -43.23
C ALA A 487 -17.68 -14.88 -42.61
N SER A 488 -16.56 -14.87 -41.90
CA SER A 488 -15.90 -16.08 -41.39
C SER A 488 -15.49 -15.91 -39.94
N THR A 489 -16.05 -16.73 -39.06
CA THR A 489 -15.71 -16.80 -37.64
C THR A 489 -14.73 -17.93 -37.32
N THR A 490 -14.34 -18.73 -38.32
CA THR A 490 -13.53 -19.94 -38.15
C THR A 490 -12.19 -19.88 -38.87
N THR A 491 -12.10 -19.13 -39.96
CA THR A 491 -10.86 -19.00 -40.74
C THR A 491 -10.37 -17.55 -40.68
N PRO A 492 -9.22 -17.28 -40.05
CA PRO A 492 -8.69 -15.94 -39.96
C PRO A 492 -8.08 -15.48 -41.30
N VAL A 493 -8.21 -14.19 -41.59
CA VAL A 493 -7.54 -13.52 -42.74
C VAL A 493 -6.07 -13.22 -42.44
N LEU A 494 -5.71 -13.13 -41.16
CA LEU A 494 -4.32 -13.05 -40.69
C LEU A 494 -4.18 -13.95 -39.46
N SER A 495 -3.13 -14.76 -39.42
CA SER A 495 -2.73 -15.53 -38.25
C SER A 495 -1.23 -15.36 -38.05
N ARG A 496 -0.82 -14.90 -36.86
CA ARG A 496 0.58 -14.72 -36.48
C ARG A 496 0.82 -15.34 -35.11
N THR A 497 1.92 -16.07 -34.99
CA THR A 497 2.45 -16.52 -33.69
C THR A 497 3.70 -15.69 -33.43
N LEU A 498 3.67 -14.91 -32.36
CA LEU A 498 4.72 -14.01 -31.93
C LEU A 498 5.57 -14.75 -30.89
N THR A 499 6.89 -14.75 -31.07
CA THR A 499 7.82 -15.32 -30.08
C THR A 499 8.95 -14.36 -29.77
N SER A 500 9.56 -14.53 -28.59
CA SER A 500 10.75 -13.76 -28.19
C SER A 500 12.02 -14.08 -29.00
N SER A 501 11.98 -15.08 -29.90
CA SER A 501 13.16 -15.61 -30.60
C SER A 501 13.30 -15.17 -32.06
N THR A 502 12.23 -14.65 -32.68
CA THR A 502 12.17 -14.38 -34.12
C THR A 502 11.89 -12.90 -34.39
N SER A 503 12.86 -12.20 -34.99
CA SER A 503 12.68 -10.83 -35.48
C SER A 503 11.81 -10.71 -36.74
N SER A 504 11.48 -11.85 -37.37
CA SER A 504 10.63 -11.93 -38.57
C SER A 504 9.13 -12.01 -38.28
N ASP A 505 8.75 -12.32 -37.04
CA ASP A 505 7.35 -12.47 -36.63
C ASP A 505 6.81 -11.16 -36.06
N THR A 506 6.75 -10.14 -36.92
CA THR A 506 6.17 -8.83 -36.57
C THR A 506 4.71 -8.73 -37.01
N LEU A 507 3.96 -7.88 -36.31
CA LEU A 507 2.62 -7.51 -36.75
C LEU A 507 2.73 -6.54 -37.94
N PRO A 508 2.02 -6.81 -39.06
CA PRO A 508 2.01 -5.90 -40.20
C PRO A 508 1.28 -4.60 -39.87
N ASP A 509 1.54 -3.53 -40.60
CA ASP A 509 0.76 -2.28 -40.48
C ASP A 509 -0.75 -2.58 -40.70
N PRO A 510 -1.65 -2.18 -39.77
CA PRO A 510 -3.10 -2.35 -39.92
C PRO A 510 -3.66 -1.85 -41.25
N ALA A 511 -3.05 -0.83 -41.88
CA ALA A 511 -3.49 -0.32 -43.17
C ALA A 511 -3.29 -1.31 -44.33
N THR A 512 -2.42 -2.31 -44.16
CA THR A 512 -2.08 -3.30 -45.20
C THR A 512 -2.89 -4.60 -45.10
N VAL A 513 -3.57 -4.83 -43.97
CA VAL A 513 -4.35 -6.05 -43.72
C VAL A 513 -5.80 -5.83 -44.15
N MET A 514 -6.24 -6.49 -45.21
CA MET A 514 -7.63 -6.36 -45.70
C MET A 514 -8.59 -7.29 -44.95
N VAL A 515 -9.68 -6.72 -44.44
CA VAL A 515 -10.76 -7.39 -43.73
C VAL A 515 -12.05 -7.23 -44.55
N GLY A 516 -12.24 -8.13 -45.52
CA GLY A 516 -13.25 -7.93 -46.55
C GLY A 516 -12.78 -6.87 -47.55
N ASP A 517 -13.57 -5.81 -47.72
CA ASP A 517 -13.32 -4.69 -48.62
C ASP A 517 -12.63 -3.49 -47.95
N ARG A 518 -12.36 -3.56 -46.63
CA ARG A 518 -11.78 -2.47 -45.84
C ARG A 518 -10.46 -2.87 -45.20
N PRO A 519 -9.50 -1.94 -45.02
CA PRO A 519 -8.28 -2.22 -44.26
C PRO A 519 -8.58 -2.34 -42.75
N LEU A 520 -7.78 -3.11 -42.02
CA LEU A 520 -7.88 -3.27 -40.58
C LEU A 520 -7.73 -1.93 -39.84
N SER A 521 -7.01 -0.97 -40.43
CA SER A 521 -6.89 0.40 -39.93
C SER A 521 -8.22 1.14 -39.77
N THR A 522 -9.31 0.64 -40.36
CA THR A 522 -10.67 1.13 -40.12
C THR A 522 -11.10 0.94 -38.66
N TRP A 523 -10.55 -0.08 -37.97
CA TRP A 523 -10.89 -0.44 -36.60
C TRP A 523 -9.71 -0.27 -35.64
N ILE A 524 -8.50 -0.57 -36.09
CA ILE A 524 -7.28 -0.58 -35.27
C ILE A 524 -6.41 0.61 -35.70
N ASP A 525 -6.22 1.58 -34.82
CA ASP A 525 -5.34 2.71 -35.10
C ASP A 525 -3.88 2.25 -35.13
N SER A 526 -3.48 1.52 -34.09
CA SER A 526 -2.16 0.94 -34.00
C SER A 526 -2.18 -0.35 -33.19
N TRP A 527 -1.21 -1.20 -33.47
CA TRP A 527 -0.90 -2.34 -32.63
C TRP A 527 0.61 -2.56 -32.61
N SER A 528 1.10 -3.23 -31.58
CA SER A 528 2.51 -3.55 -31.45
C SER A 528 2.67 -4.88 -30.75
N ALA A 529 3.83 -5.48 -30.97
CA ALA A 529 4.26 -6.68 -30.27
C ALA A 529 5.66 -6.46 -29.72
N ALA A 530 5.95 -7.03 -28.55
CA ALA A 530 7.31 -7.09 -28.05
C ALA A 530 8.20 -7.85 -29.05
N SER A 531 9.45 -7.43 -29.19
CA SER A 531 10.45 -8.12 -30.01
C SER A 531 11.85 -7.87 -29.44
N PRO A 532 12.84 -8.72 -29.77
CA PRO A 532 14.23 -8.45 -29.38
C PRO A 532 14.69 -7.07 -29.88
N GLY A 533 15.05 -6.17 -28.96
CA GLY A 533 15.48 -4.81 -29.26
C GLY A 533 14.36 -3.75 -29.35
N ALA A 534 13.09 -4.14 -29.25
CA ALA A 534 11.97 -3.20 -29.17
C ALA A 534 10.86 -3.75 -28.25
N GLY A 535 10.58 -3.04 -27.14
CA GLY A 535 9.57 -3.45 -26.17
C GLY A 535 10.02 -4.52 -25.17
N ILE A 536 11.34 -4.79 -25.08
CA ILE A 536 11.96 -5.59 -24.02
C ILE A 536 13.16 -4.80 -23.52
N THR A 537 13.24 -4.58 -22.20
CA THR A 537 14.41 -3.96 -21.59
C THR A 537 15.08 -4.95 -20.65
N THR A 538 16.40 -5.07 -20.77
CA THR A 538 17.23 -5.95 -19.93
C THR A 538 18.36 -5.13 -19.32
N VAL A 539 18.59 -5.29 -18.03
CA VAL A 539 19.72 -4.70 -17.32
C VAL A 539 20.47 -5.85 -16.66
N VAL A 540 21.78 -5.91 -16.90
CA VAL A 540 22.69 -6.82 -16.21
C VAL A 540 23.90 -6.00 -15.79
N GLY A 541 24.19 -6.03 -14.49
CA GLY A 541 25.32 -5.33 -13.88
C GLY A 541 25.82 -6.08 -12.65
N ASP A 542 26.75 -5.48 -11.92
CA ASP A 542 27.35 -6.10 -10.74
C ASP A 542 26.30 -6.33 -9.65
N GLY A 543 25.95 -7.59 -9.40
CA GLY A 543 24.95 -8.00 -8.42
C GLY A 543 23.52 -7.62 -8.78
N VAL A 544 23.23 -7.18 -10.01
CA VAL A 544 21.89 -6.74 -10.43
C VAL A 544 21.51 -7.33 -11.77
N VAL A 545 20.32 -7.91 -11.84
CA VAL A 545 19.66 -8.30 -13.08
C VAL A 545 18.20 -7.89 -13.07
N ARG A 546 17.74 -7.31 -14.17
CA ARG A 546 16.35 -6.93 -14.40
C ARG A 546 15.95 -7.23 -15.83
N VAL A 547 14.72 -7.68 -16.02
CA VAL A 547 14.06 -7.68 -17.34
C VAL A 547 12.64 -7.16 -17.20
N ASP A 548 12.21 -6.40 -18.19
CA ASP A 548 10.87 -5.84 -18.27
C ASP A 548 10.31 -6.00 -19.68
N ILE A 549 9.15 -6.64 -19.77
CA ILE A 549 8.32 -6.80 -20.95
C ILE A 549 6.99 -6.09 -20.63
N PRO A 550 6.88 -4.78 -20.90
CA PRO A 550 5.73 -3.99 -20.50
C PRO A 550 4.42 -4.44 -21.19
N SER A 551 4.52 -4.94 -22.42
CA SER A 551 3.40 -5.49 -23.20
C SER A 551 3.88 -6.49 -24.25
N VAL A 552 3.35 -7.71 -24.27
CA VAL A 552 3.62 -8.69 -25.35
C VAL A 552 2.86 -8.32 -26.60
N VAL A 553 1.59 -7.93 -26.47
CA VAL A 553 0.77 -7.35 -27.54
C VAL A 553 0.03 -6.13 -26.99
N SER A 554 0.08 -5.01 -27.70
CA SER A 554 -0.74 -3.83 -27.41
C SER A 554 -1.57 -3.48 -28.63
N ILE A 555 -2.84 -3.14 -28.41
CA ILE A 555 -3.81 -2.75 -29.45
C ILE A 555 -4.47 -1.45 -29.02
N LEU A 556 -4.44 -0.45 -29.90
CA LEU A 556 -5.21 0.77 -29.79
C LEU A 556 -6.21 0.83 -30.95
N THR A 557 -7.50 0.93 -30.65
CA THR A 557 -8.51 1.08 -31.69
C THR A 557 -8.59 2.51 -32.19
N GLN A 558 -9.09 2.68 -33.41
CA GLN A 558 -9.64 3.96 -33.84
C GLN A 558 -10.79 4.38 -32.90
N PRO A 559 -11.18 5.67 -32.88
CA PRO A 559 -12.43 6.11 -32.30
C PRO A 559 -13.61 5.19 -32.65
N LEU A 560 -14.29 4.64 -31.65
CA LEU A 560 -15.35 3.65 -31.86
C LEU A 560 -16.75 4.28 -31.90
N ARG A 561 -16.94 5.44 -31.27
CA ARG A 561 -18.23 6.13 -31.16
C ARG A 561 -18.30 7.38 -32.01
N GLN A 562 -19.53 7.77 -32.33
CA GLN A 562 -19.84 9.09 -32.85
C GLN A 562 -19.85 10.13 -31.71
N ARG A 563 -19.36 11.34 -31.99
CA ARG A 563 -19.35 12.47 -31.07
C ARG A 563 -20.77 12.98 -30.81
N ARG A 564 -21.02 13.42 -29.58
CA ARG A 564 -22.26 14.12 -29.18
C ARG A 564 -21.96 15.58 -28.85
N ASP A 565 -22.93 16.46 -29.09
CA ASP A 565 -22.87 17.83 -28.61
C ASP A 565 -23.31 17.93 -27.14
N ALA A 566 -23.23 19.14 -26.57
CA ALA A 566 -23.63 19.40 -25.18
C ALA A 566 -25.12 19.13 -24.87
N THR A 567 -25.95 18.89 -25.89
CA THR A 567 -27.36 18.53 -25.75
C THR A 567 -27.60 17.01 -25.85
N GLY A 568 -26.53 16.23 -26.06
CA GLY A 568 -26.58 14.78 -26.26
C GLY A 568 -26.92 14.35 -27.69
N THR A 569 -27.04 15.30 -28.63
CA THR A 569 -27.36 15.03 -30.03
C THR A 569 -26.11 14.59 -30.78
N LEU A 570 -26.26 13.62 -31.69
CA LEU A 570 -25.16 13.13 -32.51
C LEU A 570 -24.66 14.23 -33.47
N VAL A 571 -23.35 14.46 -33.47
CA VAL A 571 -22.71 15.44 -34.34
C VAL A 571 -22.45 14.81 -35.71
N VAL A 572 -22.98 15.46 -36.74
CA VAL A 572 -22.77 15.12 -38.15
C VAL A 572 -22.18 16.34 -38.84
N GLN A 573 -21.15 16.13 -39.66
CA GLN A 573 -20.53 17.17 -40.47
C GLN A 573 -20.50 16.68 -41.92
N ASP A 574 -21.01 17.49 -42.85
CA ASP A 574 -21.06 17.15 -44.28
C ASP A 574 -21.70 15.76 -44.55
N ASP A 575 -22.81 15.48 -43.86
CA ASP A 575 -23.52 14.18 -43.86
C ASP A 575 -22.69 12.97 -43.38
N ALA A 576 -21.51 13.19 -42.79
CA ALA A 576 -20.66 12.17 -42.21
C ALA A 576 -20.70 12.20 -40.67
N PRO A 577 -20.79 11.03 -40.00
CA PRO A 577 -20.63 10.92 -38.55
C PRO A 577 -19.28 11.47 -38.10
N VAL A 578 -19.27 12.38 -37.12
CA VAL A 578 -18.01 12.87 -36.55
C VAL A 578 -17.52 11.91 -35.47
N PRO A 579 -16.30 11.35 -35.55
CA PRO A 579 -15.77 10.44 -34.54
C PRO A 579 -15.52 11.14 -33.20
N ASP A 580 -15.82 10.46 -32.10
CA ASP A 580 -15.43 10.86 -30.75
C ASP A 580 -13.97 10.43 -30.49
N PRO A 581 -12.99 11.35 -30.49
CA PRO A 581 -11.57 11.01 -30.39
C PRO A 581 -11.22 10.32 -29.06
N GLN A 582 -12.09 10.40 -28.05
CA GLN A 582 -11.87 9.80 -26.74
C GLN A 582 -12.42 8.38 -26.63
N SER A 583 -13.19 7.91 -27.61
CA SER A 583 -13.83 6.60 -27.62
C SER A 583 -12.92 5.45 -28.08
N ALA A 584 -11.60 5.63 -27.99
CA ALA A 584 -10.65 4.55 -28.27
C ALA A 584 -10.67 3.49 -27.16
N LEU A 585 -10.43 2.24 -27.55
CA LEU A 585 -10.21 1.10 -26.68
C LEU A 585 -8.70 0.78 -26.72
N SER A 586 -8.07 0.70 -25.55
CA SER A 586 -6.73 0.14 -25.39
C SER A 586 -6.81 -1.26 -24.81
N VAL A 587 -6.06 -2.20 -25.38
CA VAL A 587 -5.92 -3.57 -24.87
C VAL A 587 -4.44 -3.92 -24.84
N THR A 588 -3.94 -4.26 -23.66
CA THR A 588 -2.58 -4.79 -23.47
C THR A 588 -2.69 -6.22 -22.97
N VAL A 589 -2.02 -7.14 -23.66
CA VAL A 589 -1.98 -8.56 -23.30
C VAL A 589 -0.54 -8.95 -22.96
N GLY A 590 -0.37 -9.51 -21.76
CA GLY A 590 0.90 -9.98 -21.22
C GLY A 590 1.85 -8.85 -20.86
N SER A 591 2.05 -8.64 -19.57
CA SER A 591 3.13 -7.82 -19.01
C SER A 591 3.85 -8.66 -17.98
N VAL A 592 5.17 -8.76 -18.08
CA VAL A 592 6.00 -9.49 -17.11
C VAL A 592 7.28 -8.73 -16.85
N SER A 593 7.65 -8.62 -15.58
CA SER A 593 8.93 -8.06 -15.18
C SER A 593 9.50 -8.83 -13.99
N CYS A 594 10.82 -8.86 -13.90
CA CYS A 594 11.50 -9.30 -12.69
C CYS A 594 12.71 -8.43 -12.41
N SER A 595 13.10 -8.38 -11.14
CA SER A 595 14.41 -7.90 -10.73
C SER A 595 14.99 -8.81 -9.65
N ALA A 596 16.30 -8.97 -9.66
CA ALA A 596 17.07 -9.59 -8.60
C ALA A 596 18.33 -8.75 -8.37
N GLU A 597 18.53 -8.35 -7.13
CA GLU A 597 19.64 -7.53 -6.66
C GLU A 597 20.26 -8.22 -5.45
N ASP A 598 21.58 -8.35 -5.40
CA ASP A 598 22.33 -8.78 -4.23
C ASP A 598 23.65 -8.00 -4.14
N HIS A 599 23.80 -7.28 -3.03
CA HIS A 599 24.89 -6.37 -2.71
C HIS A 599 25.54 -6.68 -1.34
N ARG A 600 25.22 -7.85 -0.77
CA ARG A 600 25.74 -8.29 0.53
C ARG A 600 27.24 -8.56 0.55
#